data_AF-A0A3B8HP98-F1
#
_entry.id   AF-A0A3B8HP98-F1
#
_cell.length_a   1.000
_cell.length_b   1.000
_cell.length_c   1.000
_cell.angle_alpha   90.00
_cell.angle_beta   90.00
_cell.angle_gamma   90.00
#
_symmetry.space_group_name_H-M   'P 1'
#
loop_
_entity.id
_entity.type
_entity.pdbx_description
1 polymer ?
#
loop_
_entity_poly.entity_id
_entity_poly.type
_entity_poly.pdbx_seq_one_letter_code
_entity_poly.pdbx_strand_id
1 'polypeptide(L)' 'NIFRSVNIALVNELKVLTQKMGIDIWEVIEAASTKPFGYTPFYPGPGLGGHCIPIDP' A
#
# COMPACT_ATOMS: atom_id res chain seq x y z
N ASN A 1 1.36 -3.34 14.67
CA ASN A 1 0.34 -3.02 13.65
C ASN A 1 0.63 -1.71 12.92
N ILE A 2 1.16 -0.68 13.61
CA ILE A 2 1.38 0.67 13.04
C ILE A 2 2.04 0.66 11.67
N PHE A 3 3.16 -0.08 11.55
CA PHE A 3 3.88 -0.16 10.28
C PHE A 3 2.98 -0.64 9.12
N ARG A 4 2.13 -1.64 9.35
CA ARG A 4 1.21 -2.13 8.31
C ARG A 4 0.04 -1.17 8.10
N SER A 5 -0.48 -0.59 9.18
CA SER A 5 -1.58 0.37 9.15
C SER A 5 -1.24 1.60 8.28
N VAL A 6 -0.11 2.24 8.58
CA VAL A 6 0.37 3.44 7.88
C VAL A 6 0.68 3.13 6.41
N ASN A 7 1.37 2.02 6.12
CA ASN A 7 1.74 1.71 4.74
C ASN A 7 0.53 1.30 3.88
N ILE A 8 -0.46 0.59 4.43
CA ILE A 8 -1.70 0.28 3.68
C ILE A 8 -2.49 1.56 3.40
N ALA A 9 -2.60 2.46 4.39
CA ALA A 9 -3.25 3.76 4.19
C ALA A 9 -2.53 4.58 3.11
N LEU A 10 -1.20 4.64 3.17
CA LEU A 10 -0.38 5.34 2.19
C LEU A 10 -0.58 4.80 0.76
N VAL A 11 -0.58 3.48 0.58
CA VAL A 11 -0.79 2.88 -0.74
C VAL A 11 -2.20 3.12 -1.28
N ASN A 12 -3.22 3.15 -0.42
CA ASN A 12 -4.59 3.51 -0.83
C ASN A 12 -4.67 4.97 -1.32
N GLU A 13 -4.00 5.91 -0.64
CA GLU A 13 -3.93 7.31 -1.09
C GLU A 13 -3.13 7.44 -2.40
N LEU A 14 -2.02 6.72 -2.52
CA LEU A 14 -1.23 6.68 -3.75
C LEU A 14 -2.03 6.16 -4.95
N LYS A 15 -2.94 5.19 -4.77
CA LYS A 15 -3.85 4.74 -5.84
C LYS A 15 -4.71 5.90 -6.36
N VAL A 16 -5.27 6.73 -5.49
CA VAL A 16 -6.10 7.88 -5.91
C VAL A 16 -5.26 8.93 -6.64
N LEU A 17 -4.03 9.18 -6.19
CA LEU A 17 -3.11 10.11 -6.84
C LEU A 17 -2.66 9.62 -8.22
N THR A 18 -2.17 8.39 -8.30
CA THR A 18 -1.66 7.77 -9.53
C THR A 18 -2.75 7.63 -10.59
N GLN A 19 -3.99 7.36 -10.19
CA GLN A 19 -5.14 7.35 -11.09
C GLN A 19 -5.34 8.72 -11.79
N LYS A 20 -5.11 9.84 -11.09
CA LYS A 20 -5.20 11.19 -11.69
C LYS A 20 -4.01 11.50 -12.60
N MET A 21 -2.88 10.85 -12.39
CA MET A 21 -1.66 11.01 -13.20
C MET A 21 -1.62 10.05 -14.40
N GLY A 22 -2.61 9.17 -14.55
CA GLY A 22 -2.63 8.14 -15.59
C GLY A 22 -1.57 7.05 -15.40
N ILE A 23 -1.16 6.80 -14.15
CA ILE A 23 -0.14 5.81 -13.79
C ILE A 23 -0.83 4.59 -13.18
N ASP A 24 -0.42 3.38 -13.58
CA ASP A 24 -0.88 2.15 -12.94
C ASP A 24 -0.04 1.84 -11.68
N ILE A 25 -0.68 1.99 -10.52
CA ILE A 25 -0.05 1.69 -9.23
C ILE A 25 0.37 0.23 -9.09
N TRP A 26 -0.30 -0.71 -9.77
CA TRP A 26 0.05 -2.12 -9.71
C TRP A 26 1.41 -2.39 -10.38
N GLU A 27 1.63 -1.83 -11.56
CA GLU A 27 2.92 -1.90 -12.25
C GLU A 27 4.03 -1.24 -11.43
N VAL A 28 3.75 -0.11 -10.77
CA VAL A 28 4.71 0.57 -9.88
C VAL A 28 5.11 -0.32 -8.70
N ILE A 29 4.13 -0.99 -8.06
CA ILE A 29 4.40 -1.90 -6.94
C ILE A 29 5.20 -3.12 -7.41
N GLU A 30 4.88 -3.69 -8.58
CA GLU A 30 5.63 -4.81 -9.16
C GLU A 30 7.07 -4.41 -9.51
N ALA A 31 7.25 -3.26 -10.16
CA ALA A 31 8.57 -2.72 -10.46
C ALA A 31 9.38 -2.47 -9.18
N ALA A 32 8.78 -1.90 -8.14
CA ALA A 32 9.45 -1.69 -6.85
C ALA A 32 9.76 -3.02 -6.13
N SER A 33 8.93 -4.05 -6.33
CA SER A 33 9.14 -5.40 -5.77
C SER A 33 10.36 -6.12 -6.34
N THR A 34 10.92 -5.65 -7.47
CA THR A 34 12.17 -6.20 -8.02
C THR A 34 13.39 -5.91 -7.14
N LYS A 35 13.28 -5.00 -6.17
CA LYS A 35 14.37 -4.70 -5.25
C LYS A 35 14.60 -5.87 -4.28
N PRO A 36 15.82 -6.43 -4.19
CA PRO A 36 16.08 -7.66 -3.43
C PRO A 36 16.04 -7.50 -1.90
N PHE A 37 15.96 -6.28 -1.38
CA PHE A 37 15.94 -6.01 0.06
C PHE A 37 15.26 -4.68 0.41
N GLY A 38 14.75 -4.60 1.64
CA GLY A 38 14.21 -3.36 2.20
C GLY A 38 12.94 -2.86 1.53
N TYR A 39 12.23 -3.76 0.83
CA TYR A 39 10.93 -3.47 0.26
C TYR A 39 9.94 -4.57 0.66
N THR A 40 8.81 -4.16 1.20
CA THR A 40 7.68 -5.04 1.50
C THR A 40 6.51 -4.54 0.68
N PRO A 41 5.98 -5.33 -0.26
CA PRO A 41 4.88 -4.88 -1.10
C PRO A 41 3.62 -4.72 -0.26
N PHE A 42 2.97 -3.57 -0.42
CA PHE A 42 1.63 -3.28 0.08
C PHE A 42 0.74 -3.00 -1.12
N TYR A 43 -0.44 -3.61 -1.13
CA TYR A 43 -1.37 -3.52 -2.26
C TYR A 43 -2.59 -2.70 -1.89
N PRO A 44 -3.07 -1.82 -2.79
CA PRO A 44 -4.25 -1.03 -2.52
C PRO A 44 -5.49 -1.92 -2.48
N GLY A 45 -6.39 -1.61 -1.55
CA GLY A 45 -7.59 -2.40 -1.29
C GLY A 45 -8.77 -1.53 -0.84
N PRO A 46 -9.90 -2.14 -0.46
CA PRO A 46 -11.09 -1.40 -0.01
C PRO A 46 -10.92 -0.70 1.35
N GLY A 47 -9.81 -0.93 2.06
CA GLY A 47 -9.50 -0.30 3.34
C GLY A 47 -8.72 -1.21 4.27
N LEU A 48 -8.40 -0.70 5.47
CA LEU A 48 -7.83 -1.46 6.57
C LEU A 48 -8.89 -2.40 7.18
N GLY A 49 -8.51 -3.62 7.55
CA GLY A 49 -9.42 -4.61 8.12
C GLY A 49 -8.76 -5.59 9.10
N GLY A 50 -9.53 -6.58 9.55
CA GLY A 50 -9.11 -7.55 10.57
C GLY A 50 -9.33 -7.04 12.00
N HIS A 51 -9.17 -7.90 13.00
CA HIS A 51 -9.36 -7.51 14.42
C HIS A 51 -8.17 -6.68 14.94
N CYS A 52 -6.95 -7.00 14.52
CA CYS A 52 -5.74 -6.48 15.15
C CYS A 52 -5.37 -5.05 14.73
N ILE A 53 -5.50 -4.71 13.45
CA ILE A 53 -5.06 -3.42 12.89
C ILE A 53 -5.97 -2.22 13.26
N PRO A 54 -7.31 -2.36 13.35
CA PRO A 54 -8.17 -1.25 13.75
C PRO A 54 -8.22 -1.01 15.27
N ILE A 55 -7.91 -2.02 16.09
CA ILE A 55 -7.98 -1.94 17.56
C ILE A 55 -6.65 -1.50 18.15
N ASP A 56 -5.56 -2.14 17.74
CA ASP A 56 -4.21 -1.73 18.07
C ASP A 56 -3.59 -1.20 16.80
N PRO A 57 -3.73 0.11 16.50
CA PRO A 57 -3.15 0.69 15.32
C PRO A 57 -1.67 0.35 15.19
#